data_AF-D7TS32-F1
#
_entry.id   AF-D7TS32-F1
#
_cell.length_a   1.000
_cell.length_b   1.000
_cell.length_c   1.000
_cell.angle_alpha   90.00
_cell.angle_beta   90.00
_cell.angle_gamma   90.00
#
_symmetry.space_group_name_H-M   'P 1'
#
loop_
_entity.id
_entity.type
_entity.pdbx_description
1 polymer ?
#
loop_
_entity_poly.entity_id
_entity_poly.type
_entity_poly.pdbx_seq_one_letter_code
_entity_poly.pdbx_strand_id
1 'polypeptide(L)'
;LNPNSESVVPWAYDQFDTWLKEALLDGRYEDINHYEEKAPHAREAHPWLEHFYPLHVAMGSKLIHHSWSLGTLSYASYQFTTTAT
;
A
#
# COMPACT_ATOMS: atom_id res chain seq x y z
N LEU A 1 -14.67 13.48 26.28
CA LEU A 1 -13.37 12.83 26.03
C LEU A 1 -13.20 12.75 24.53
N ASN A 2 -12.16 13.37 23.97
CA ASN A 2 -11.90 13.33 22.53
C ASN A 2 -11.16 12.01 22.25
N PRO A 3 -11.71 11.07 21.48
CA PRO A 3 -11.11 9.73 21.30
C PRO A 3 -9.78 9.73 20.53
N ASN A 4 -9.32 10.89 20.07
CA ASN A 4 -8.14 11.04 19.21
C ASN A 4 -6.90 11.62 19.94
N SER A 5 -6.86 11.60 21.28
CA SER A 5 -5.72 12.13 22.04
C SER A 5 -4.80 11.04 22.58
N GLU A 6 -4.62 9.95 21.85
CA GLU A 6 -3.55 8.98 22.15
C GLU A 6 -2.27 9.43 21.46
N SER A 7 -1.19 9.55 22.24
CA SER A 7 0.14 9.83 21.69
C SER A 7 0.56 8.67 20.78
N VAL A 8 0.91 8.97 19.53
CA VAL A 8 1.41 7.94 18.60
C VAL A 8 2.73 7.39 19.14
N VAL A 9 2.85 6.06 19.17
CA VAL A 9 4.06 5.39 19.64
C VAL A 9 5.21 5.60 18.64
N PRO A 10 6.46 5.83 19.10
CA PRO A 10 7.55 6.21 18.20
C PRO A 10 7.87 5.19 17.09
N TRP A 11 7.75 3.89 17.36
CA TRP A 11 8.00 2.86 16.34
C TRP A 11 7.01 2.93 15.17
N ALA A 12 5.77 3.31 15.45
CA ALA A 12 4.74 3.39 14.43
C ALA A 12 4.95 4.61 13.52
N TYR A 13 5.27 5.77 14.13
CA TYR A 13 5.43 7.02 13.40
C TYR A 13 6.81 7.21 12.79
N ASP A 14 7.86 7.23 13.62
CA ASP A 14 9.21 7.60 13.19
C ASP A 14 9.89 6.50 12.37
N GLN A 15 9.42 5.25 12.50
CA GLN A 15 10.05 4.10 11.85
C GLN A 15 9.18 3.55 10.73
N PHE A 16 8.03 2.93 11.02
CA PHE A 16 7.24 2.25 9.98
C PHE A 16 6.58 3.23 9.00
N ASP A 17 5.80 4.20 9.51
CA ASP A 17 5.09 5.17 8.66
C ASP A 17 6.05 6.05 7.86
N THR A 18 7.11 6.55 8.50
CA THR A 18 8.14 7.34 7.82
C THR A 18 8.85 6.54 6.73
N TRP A 19 9.26 5.30 7.02
CA TRP A 19 9.88 4.41 6.02
C TRP A 19 8.95 4.17 4.83
N LEU A 20 7.66 3.91 5.08
CA LEU A 20 6.68 3.59 4.05
C LEU A 20 6.43 4.80 3.14
N LYS A 21 6.25 5.98 3.74
CA LYS A 21 6.08 7.25 3.03
C LYS A 21 7.28 7.55 2.14
N GLU A 22 8.49 7.46 2.67
CA GLU A 22 9.71 7.69 1.91
C GLU A 22 9.88 6.65 0.80
N ALA A 23 9.61 5.37 1.09
CA ALA A 23 9.65 4.32 0.07
C ALA A 23 8.68 4.58 -1.08
N LEU A 24 7.49 5.11 -0.80
CA LEU A 24 6.50 5.47 -1.81
C LEU A 24 6.93 6.69 -2.65
N LEU A 25 7.44 7.74 -2.00
CA LEU A 25 7.86 8.98 -2.67
C LEU A 25 9.13 8.78 -3.50
N ASP A 26 10.07 7.98 -3.01
CA ASP A 26 11.32 7.66 -3.69
C ASP A 26 11.15 6.55 -4.75
N GLY A 27 9.94 6.01 -4.90
CA GLY A 27 9.66 4.92 -5.84
C GLY A 27 10.37 3.61 -5.50
N ARG A 28 10.69 3.38 -4.22
CA ARG A 28 11.25 2.12 -3.68
C ARG A 28 10.17 1.04 -3.61
N TYR A 29 9.44 0.81 -4.70
CA TYR A 29 8.33 -0.14 -4.75
C TYR A 29 8.74 -1.58 -4.45
N GLU A 30 9.98 -1.96 -4.73
CA GLU A 30 10.49 -3.29 -4.37
C GLU A 30 10.72 -3.42 -2.86
N ASP A 31 11.05 -2.34 -2.17
CA ASP A 31 11.09 -2.33 -0.71
C ASP A 31 9.68 -2.54 -0.13
N ILE A 32 8.67 -1.95 -0.77
CA ILE A 32 7.26 -2.08 -0.37
C ILE A 32 6.70 -3.47 -0.69
N ASN A 33 7.12 -4.06 -1.82
CA ASN A 33 6.74 -5.43 -2.18
C ASN A 33 7.27 -6.47 -1.17
N HIS A 34 8.42 -6.20 -0.55
CA HIS A 34 9.01 -7.03 0.50
C HIS A 34 8.93 -6.36 1.88
N TYR A 35 7.87 -5.57 2.13
CA TYR A 35 7.76 -4.78 3.36
C TYR A 35 7.85 -5.64 4.63
N GLU A 36 7.42 -6.90 4.60
CA GLU A 36 7.51 -7.79 5.77
C GLU A 36 8.97 -8.00 6.22
N GLU A 37 9.91 -8.05 5.27
CA GLU A 37 11.34 -8.26 5.51
C GLU A 37 12.09 -6.93 5.69
N LYS A 38 11.63 -5.87 5.02
CA LYS A 38 12.38 -4.62 4.85
C LYS A 38 11.88 -3.46 5.68
N ALA A 39 10.59 -3.46 6.05
CA ALA A 39 10.03 -2.39 6.86
C ALA A 39 10.37 -2.61 8.33
N PRO A 40 10.80 -1.56 9.05
CA PRO A 40 10.95 -1.65 10.49
C PRO A 40 9.58 -1.92 11.11
N HIS A 41 9.46 -2.88 12.04
CA HIS A 41 8.19 -3.20 12.69
C HIS A 41 7.06 -3.69 11.77
N ALA A 42 7.37 -4.28 10.61
CA ALA A 42 6.36 -4.70 9.62
C ALA A 42 5.23 -5.57 10.20
N ARG A 43 5.58 -6.58 11.01
CA ARG A 43 4.59 -7.47 11.66
C ARG A 43 3.88 -6.84 12.86
N GLU A 44 4.44 -5.78 13.44
CA GLU A 44 3.78 -5.02 14.51
C GLU A 44 2.74 -4.06 13.90
N ALA A 45 3.07 -3.44 12.76
CA ALA A 45 2.18 -2.59 11.99
C ALA A 45 1.09 -3.37 11.25
N HIS A 46 1.45 -4.49 10.62
CA HIS A 46 0.56 -5.37 9.88
C HIS A 46 0.82 -6.83 10.28
N PRO A 47 0.17 -7.31 11.37
CA PRO A 47 0.28 -8.71 11.80
C PRO A 47 -0.18 -9.72 10.75
N TRP A 48 -1.05 -9.28 9.84
CA TRP A 48 -1.61 -10.06 8.75
C TRP A 48 -1.51 -9.29 7.43
N LEU A 49 -1.18 -10.02 6.36
CA LEU A 49 -0.78 -9.44 5.08
C LEU A 49 -1.93 -8.75 4.34
N GLU A 50 -3.19 -9.12 4.61
CA GLU A 50 -4.35 -8.61 3.89
C GLU A 50 -4.53 -7.10 3.97
N HIS A 51 -4.08 -6.48 5.06
CA HIS A 51 -4.25 -5.04 5.29
C HIS A 51 -3.27 -4.19 4.48
N PHE A 52 -2.21 -4.79 3.91
CA PHE A 52 -1.18 -4.08 3.16
C PHE A 52 -1.28 -4.31 1.63
N TYR A 53 -2.01 -5.33 1.19
CA TYR A 53 -2.27 -5.60 -0.23
C TYR A 53 -3.03 -4.50 -0.99
N PRO A 54 -3.93 -3.69 -0.37
CA PRO A 54 -4.54 -2.58 -1.08
C PRO A 54 -3.52 -1.54 -1.59
N LEU A 55 -2.41 -1.34 -0.87
CA LEU A 55 -1.34 -0.45 -1.31
C LEU A 55 -0.67 -0.97 -2.59
N HIS A 56 -0.48 -2.28 -2.69
CA HIS A 56 0.08 -2.93 -3.88
C HIS A 56 -0.79 -2.74 -5.13
N VAL A 57 -2.12 -2.70 -4.97
CA VAL A 57 -3.05 -2.41 -6.07
C VAL A 57 -2.97 -0.94 -6.49
N ALA A 58 -2.80 -0.03 -5.52
CA ALA A 58 -2.78 1.42 -5.75
C ALA A 58 -1.44 1.95 -6.28
N MET A 59 -0.30 1.35 -5.91
CA MET A 59 1.05 1.72 -6.35
C MET A 59 1.28 1.61 -7.85
N GLY A 60 0.35 0.97 -8.56
CA GLY A 60 0.08 1.50 -9.86
C GLY A 60 -1.04 0.75 -10.53
N SER A 61 -2.03 1.48 -11.01
CA SER A 61 -2.86 1.16 -12.17
C SER A 61 -4.17 1.98 -12.15
N LYS A 62 -4.85 2.07 -13.30
CA LYS A 62 -5.94 3.04 -13.59
C LYS A 62 -7.23 2.43 -14.09
N LEU A 63 -7.47 1.15 -14.26
CA LEU A 63 -8.69 0.66 -14.95
C LEU A 63 -8.97 1.31 -16.35
N ILE A 64 -8.58 0.63 -17.43
CA ILE A 64 -8.86 1.00 -18.83
C ILE A 64 -9.97 0.20 -19.49
N HIS A 65 -10.38 -0.93 -18.93
CA HIS A 65 -11.45 -1.73 -19.47
C HIS A 65 -12.13 -2.54 -18.36
N HIS A 66 -13.43 -2.76 -18.46
CA HIS A 66 -14.16 -3.57 -17.50
C HIS A 66 -15.42 -4.14 -18.17
N SER A 67 -15.52 -5.47 -18.23
CA SER A 67 -16.71 -6.18 -18.69
C SER A 67 -16.83 -7.51 -17.95
N TRP A 68 -17.92 -8.25 -18.15
CA TRP A 68 -18.15 -9.55 -17.51
C TRP A 68 -18.77 -10.57 -18.48
N SER A 69 -18.49 -11.85 -18.30
CA SER A 69 -19.13 -12.94 -19.04
C SER A 69 -19.35 -14.19 -18.17
N LEU A 70 -20.19 -15.11 -18.67
CA LEU A 70 -20.43 -16.44 -18.08
C LEU A 70 -20.85 -16.45 -16.59
N GLY A 71 -21.40 -15.34 -16.10
CA GLY A 71 -21.90 -15.20 -14.74
C GLY A 71 -20.84 -14.95 -13.65
N THR A 72 -19.57 -15.30 -13.86
CA THR A 72 -18.49 -15.16 -12.84
C THR A 72 -17.18 -14.57 -13.35
N LEU A 73 -17.05 -14.31 -14.65
CA LEU A 73 -15.78 -13.89 -15.22
C LEU A 73 -15.72 -12.37 -15.41
N SER A 74 -14.80 -11.71 -14.69
CA SER A 74 -14.48 -10.29 -14.85
C SER A 74 -13.41 -10.06 -15.93
N TYR A 75 -13.53 -8.94 -16.65
CA TYR A 75 -12.55 -8.40 -17.59
C TYR A 75 -12.04 -7.02 -17.12
N ALA A 76 -11.99 -6.78 -15.82
CA ALA A 76 -11.35 -5.58 -15.28
C ALA A 76 -9.88 -5.52 -15.74
N SER A 77 -9.48 -4.44 -16.39
CA SER A 77 -8.15 -4.23 -16.96
C SER A 77 -7.68 -2.86 -16.53
N TYR A 78 -6.50 -2.70 -15.96
CA TYR A 78 -6.03 -1.45 -15.35
C TYR A 78 -4.81 -0.82 -16.04
N GLN A 79 -4.64 0.51 -15.98
CA GLN A 79 -3.52 1.24 -16.65
C GLN A 79 -2.65 2.04 -15.68
N PHE A 80 -1.35 1.89 -15.67
CA PHE A 80 -0.52 2.74 -14.81
C PHE A 80 -0.43 4.15 -15.44
N THR A 81 -0.66 5.22 -14.67
CA THR A 81 -0.45 6.58 -15.15
C THR A 81 1.00 6.99 -14.92
N THR A 82 1.68 7.41 -15.98
CA THR A 82 2.96 8.10 -15.88
C THR A 82 2.72 9.56 -15.54
N THR A 83 3.38 10.10 -14.50
CA THR A 83 3.58 11.53 -14.40
C THR A 83 4.56 11.91 -15.52
N ALA A 84 4.10 12.65 -16.53
CA ALA A 84 5.03 13.31 -17.44
C ALA A 84 5.87 14.31 -16.63
N THR A 85 7.18 14.26 -16.87
CA THR A 85 8.26 15.05 -16.24
C THR A 85 7.89 16.45 -15.78
#